data_AF-A0AAU8DGW6-F1
#
_entry.id   AF-A0AAU8DGW6-F1
#
_cell.length_a   1.000
_cell.length_b   1.000
_cell.length_c   1.000
_cell.angle_alpha   90.00
_cell.angle_beta   90.00
_cell.angle_gamma   90.00
#
_symmetry.space_group_name_H-M   'P 1'
#
loop_
_entity.id
_entity.type
_entity.pdbx_description
1 polymer ?
#
loop_
_entity_poly.entity_id
_entity_poly.type
_entity_poly.pdbx_seq_one_letter_code
_entity_poly.pdbx_strand_id
1 'polypeptide(L)'
;MIDSLKARFIGVSSAPIADSVVDDPAAQLVYVLADPVDEAKPRSLISYLGEPPESIGEILNSVAVACRLRDEYPVVVMSELRPDLIAVNVVPIEFIPTRRHLPFAASEYERYIRRRWSLILMKWNFSKQIELGKSFDDFVIDQLR
;
A
#
# COMPACT_ATOMS: atom_id res chain seq x y z
N MET A 1 -4.06 4.23 60.20
CA MET A 1 -4.05 5.38 61.14
C MET A 1 -3.10 6.41 60.56
N ILE A 2 -3.43 7.66 60.22
CA ILE A 2 -4.56 8.55 60.50
C ILE A 2 -4.51 9.65 59.41
N ASP A 3 -5.68 10.04 58.89
CA ASP A 3 -6.16 11.34 58.36
C ASP A 3 -5.28 12.19 57.40
N SER A 4 -5.73 12.48 56.17
CA SER A 4 -6.87 13.30 55.73
C SER A 4 -6.70 14.80 55.98
N LEU A 5 -6.59 15.60 54.91
CA LEU A 5 -7.12 16.97 54.90
C LEU A 5 -7.48 17.45 53.48
N LYS A 6 -8.73 17.89 53.40
CA LYS A 6 -9.54 18.23 52.25
C LYS A 6 -9.21 19.61 51.64
N ALA A 7 -9.48 19.67 50.34
CA ALA A 7 -10.23 20.69 49.59
C ALA A 7 -9.67 22.11 49.43
N ARG A 8 -9.63 22.53 48.17
CA ARG A 8 -10.30 23.76 47.73
C ARG A 8 -10.80 23.61 46.29
N PHE A 9 -12.11 23.39 46.16
CA PHE A 9 -12.88 23.73 44.98
C PHE A 9 -13.13 25.23 44.98
N ILE A 10 -12.78 25.93 43.90
CA ILE A 10 -13.50 27.12 43.46
C ILE A 10 -13.72 26.93 41.96
N GLY A 11 -14.99 26.76 41.59
CA GLY A 11 -15.40 26.66 40.21
C GLY A 11 -15.30 28.01 39.50
N VAL A 12 -14.98 27.95 38.21
CA VAL A 12 -15.50 28.90 37.24
C VAL A 12 -16.16 28.07 36.16
N SER A 13 -17.48 28.18 36.12
CA SER A 13 -18.31 27.74 35.01
C SER A 13 -18.04 28.64 33.81
N SER A 14 -17.67 28.06 32.69
CA SER A 14 -17.88 28.65 31.38
C SER A 14 -18.25 27.53 30.41
N ALA A 15 -19.40 27.73 29.76
CA ALA A 15 -20.11 26.97 28.72
C ALA A 15 -19.36 25.84 27.98
N PRO A 16 -20.07 24.78 27.54
CA PRO A 16 -19.48 23.76 26.69
C PRO A 16 -19.13 24.41 25.36
N ILE A 17 -17.84 24.59 25.09
CA ILE A 17 -17.37 24.66 23.72
C ILE A 17 -17.66 23.26 23.19
N ALA A 18 -18.65 23.16 22.31
CA ALA A 18 -18.74 22.01 21.45
C ALA A 18 -17.46 22.03 20.62
N ASP A 19 -16.42 21.38 21.12
CA ASP A 19 -15.36 20.85 20.29
C ASP A 19 -16.10 19.96 19.30
N SER A 20 -16.38 20.52 18.13
CA SER A 20 -16.53 19.69 16.95
C SER A 20 -15.27 18.86 16.94
N VAL A 21 -15.42 17.58 17.28
CA VAL A 21 -14.43 16.56 16.98
C VAL A 21 -14.25 16.68 15.48
N VAL A 22 -13.26 17.48 15.08
CA VAL A 22 -12.72 17.42 13.74
C VAL A 22 -12.20 15.99 13.72
N ASP A 23 -12.93 15.11 13.02
CA ASP A 23 -12.47 13.77 12.71
C ASP A 23 -11.07 13.95 12.14
N ASP A 24 -10.05 13.75 12.96
CA ASP A 24 -8.68 13.85 12.53
C ASP A 24 -8.47 12.64 11.62
N PRO A 25 -8.35 12.82 10.29
CA PRO A 25 -8.15 11.70 9.40
C PRO A 25 -6.84 10.96 9.72
N ALA A 26 -5.90 11.59 10.44
CA ALA A 26 -4.70 10.96 10.93
C ALA A 26 -4.96 9.96 12.08
N ALA A 27 -6.05 10.11 12.85
CA ALA A 27 -6.42 9.17 13.91
C ALA A 27 -6.89 7.81 13.37
N GLN A 28 -7.22 7.73 12.07
CA GLN A 28 -7.55 6.49 11.36
C GLN A 28 -6.33 5.86 10.65
N LEU A 29 -5.15 6.49 10.70
CA LEU A 29 -3.95 5.94 10.09
C LEU A 29 -3.47 4.72 10.88
N VAL A 30 -3.77 3.54 10.37
CA VAL A 30 -3.20 2.27 10.85
C VAL A 30 -1.77 2.18 10.35
N TYR A 31 -0.81 2.56 11.20
CA TYR A 31 0.60 2.24 10.94
C TYR A 31 0.79 0.73 11.06
N VAL A 32 0.76 0.04 9.92
CA VAL A 32 1.19 -1.37 9.85
C VAL A 32 2.71 -1.37 9.93
N LEU A 33 3.24 -1.40 11.15
CA LEU A 33 4.63 -1.77 11.35
C LEU A 33 4.80 -3.18 10.80
N ALA A 34 5.81 -3.36 9.94
CA ALA A 34 6.17 -4.64 9.38
C ALA A 34 6.29 -5.70 10.50
N ASP A 35 5.47 -6.75 10.43
CA ASP A 35 5.62 -7.91 11.30
C ASP A 35 6.74 -8.81 10.72
N PRO A 36 7.90 -8.95 11.40
CA PRO A 36 9.00 -9.76 10.92
C PRO A 36 8.63 -11.24 10.75
N VAL A 37 7.60 -11.73 11.46
CA VAL A 37 7.08 -13.09 11.30
C VAL A 37 6.38 -13.24 9.95
N ASP A 38 5.54 -12.28 9.58
CA ASP A 38 4.86 -12.28 8.29
C ASP A 38 5.84 -12.09 7.13
N GLU A 39 6.85 -11.23 7.27
CA GLU A 39 7.86 -11.00 6.22
C GLU A 39 8.77 -12.21 5.98
N ALA A 40 8.88 -13.14 6.93
CA ALA A 40 9.66 -14.37 6.76
C ALA A 40 8.96 -15.41 5.86
N LYS A 41 7.66 -15.24 5.57
CA LYS A 41 6.87 -16.18 4.77
C LYS A 41 7.25 -16.14 3.28
N PRO A 42 6.96 -17.20 2.51
CA PRO A 42 7.13 -17.19 1.05
C PRO A 42 6.36 -16.02 0.42
N ARG A 43 7.05 -15.23 -0.41
CA ARG A 43 6.50 -13.99 -0.95
C ARG A 43 5.80 -14.23 -2.27
N SER A 44 4.60 -13.68 -2.39
CA SER A 44 3.76 -13.80 -3.57
C SER A 44 3.63 -12.46 -4.26
N LEU A 45 4.11 -12.38 -5.50
CA LEU A 45 3.91 -11.20 -6.34
C LEU A 45 2.48 -11.18 -6.87
N ILE A 46 1.76 -10.09 -6.61
CA ILE A 46 0.47 -9.77 -7.23
C ILE A 46 0.72 -8.59 -8.16
N SER A 47 0.61 -8.78 -9.46
CA SER A 47 0.89 -7.73 -10.44
C SER A 47 -0.38 -7.28 -11.17
N TYR A 48 -0.55 -5.96 -11.25
CA TYR A 48 -1.56 -5.33 -12.09
C TYR A 48 -0.91 -4.20 -12.90
N LEU A 49 -0.61 -4.47 -14.17
CA LEU A 49 0.03 -3.52 -15.08
C LEU A 49 -0.95 -3.07 -16.15
N GLY A 50 -1.07 -1.75 -16.33
CA GLY A 50 -2.06 -1.08 -17.16
C GLY A 50 -3.05 -0.24 -16.34
N GLU A 51 -4.11 0.20 -17.00
CA GLU A 51 -5.20 0.95 -16.39
C GLU A 51 -6.07 0.02 -15.53
N PRO A 52 -6.19 0.26 -14.21
CA PRO A 52 -6.95 -0.60 -13.33
C PRO A 52 -8.46 -0.35 -13.41
N PRO A 53 -9.31 -1.38 -13.24
CA PRO A 53 -10.74 -1.19 -13.09
C PRO A 53 -11.05 -0.44 -11.79
N GLU A 54 -12.26 0.11 -11.68
CA GLU A 54 -12.73 0.78 -10.47
C GLU A 54 -12.63 -0.14 -9.23
N SER A 55 -12.94 -1.43 -9.39
CA SER A 55 -12.94 -2.45 -8.34
C SER A 55 -11.55 -2.99 -7.96
N ILE A 56 -10.46 -2.40 -8.46
CA ILE A 56 -9.10 -2.94 -8.25
C ILE A 56 -8.74 -3.13 -6.77
N GLY A 57 -9.20 -2.26 -5.88
CA GLY A 57 -8.95 -2.38 -4.44
C GLY A 57 -9.53 -3.67 -3.85
N GLU A 58 -10.75 -4.02 -4.23
CA GLU A 58 -11.44 -5.24 -3.79
C GLU A 58 -10.75 -6.49 -4.34
N ILE A 59 -10.32 -6.44 -5.61
CA ILE A 59 -9.59 -7.54 -6.26
C ILE A 59 -8.26 -7.79 -5.53
N LEU A 60 -7.46 -6.74 -5.32
CA LEU A 60 -6.17 -6.86 -4.64
C LEU A 60 -6.33 -7.36 -3.21
N ASN A 61 -7.32 -6.84 -2.47
CA ASN A 61 -7.59 -7.31 -1.11
C ASN A 61 -7.99 -8.79 -1.08
N SER A 62 -8.87 -9.21 -2.00
CA SER A 62 -9.32 -10.61 -2.09
C SER A 62 -8.15 -11.56 -2.36
N VAL A 63 -7.27 -11.20 -3.30
CA VAL A 63 -6.08 -12.00 -3.63
C VAL A 63 -5.08 -12.00 -2.46
N ALA A 64 -4.88 -10.87 -1.80
CA ALA A 64 -4.01 -10.77 -0.63
C ALA A 64 -4.51 -11.64 0.54
N VAL A 65 -5.82 -11.65 0.80
CA VAL A 65 -6.44 -12.54 1.78
C VAL A 65 -6.19 -14.00 1.40
N ALA A 66 -6.39 -14.37 0.13
CA ALA A 66 -6.13 -15.73 -0.34
C ALA A 66 -4.66 -16.16 -0.18
N CYS A 67 -3.70 -15.24 -0.38
CA CYS A 67 -2.27 -15.51 -0.12
C CYS A 67 -2.02 -15.74 1.38
N ARG A 68 -2.57 -14.89 2.25
CA ARG A 68 -2.41 -15.04 3.70
C ARG A 68 -3.01 -16.33 4.24
N LEU A 69 -4.17 -16.75 3.71
CA LEU A 69 -4.78 -18.04 4.04
C LEU A 69 -3.92 -19.25 3.64
N ARG A 70 -2.95 -19.05 2.73
CA ARG A 70 -1.96 -20.06 2.31
C ARG A 70 -0.60 -19.86 2.98
N ASP A 71 -0.55 -19.03 4.03
CA ASP A 71 0.66 -18.68 4.75
C ASP A 71 1.75 -18.02 3.89
N GLU A 72 1.32 -17.15 2.96
CA GLU A 72 2.20 -16.41 2.06
C GLU A 72 2.15 -14.91 2.35
N TYR A 73 3.25 -14.21 2.07
CA TYR A 73 3.35 -12.75 2.19
C TYR A 73 3.06 -12.07 0.84
N PRO A 74 1.88 -11.46 0.64
CA PRO A 74 1.54 -10.80 -0.61
C PRO A 74 2.28 -9.46 -0.76
N VAL A 75 2.83 -9.21 -1.94
CA VAL A 75 3.36 -7.91 -2.35
C VAL A 75 2.73 -7.54 -3.67
N VAL A 76 2.21 -6.33 -3.74
CA VAL A 76 1.53 -5.83 -4.93
C VAL A 76 2.51 -5.00 -5.77
N VAL A 77 2.48 -5.17 -7.09
CA VAL A 77 3.13 -4.26 -8.03
C VAL A 77 2.09 -3.68 -8.98
N MET A 78 2.00 -2.36 -9.06
CA MET A 78 1.06 -1.66 -9.93
C MET A 78 1.76 -0.66 -10.84
N SER A 79 1.19 -0.39 -12.01
CA SER A 79 1.73 0.66 -12.89
C SER A 79 1.17 2.05 -12.66
N GLU A 80 -0.04 2.14 -12.09
CA GLU A 80 -0.72 3.40 -11.81
C GLU A 80 -0.68 3.70 -10.31
N LEU A 81 -0.37 4.96 -9.97
CA LEU A 81 -0.35 5.42 -8.59
C LEU A 81 -1.78 5.68 -8.12
N ARG A 82 -2.24 4.94 -7.11
CA ARG A 82 -3.59 5.04 -6.55
C ARG A 82 -3.52 5.39 -5.06
N PRO A 83 -3.47 6.70 -4.70
CA PRO A 83 -3.35 7.13 -3.31
C PRO A 83 -4.43 6.58 -2.39
N ASP A 84 -5.65 6.43 -2.94
CA ASP A 84 -6.78 5.81 -2.25
C ASP A 84 -6.49 4.37 -1.82
N LEU A 85 -5.79 3.59 -2.65
CA LEU A 85 -5.37 2.23 -2.29
C LEU A 85 -4.19 2.26 -1.33
N ILE A 86 -3.22 3.15 -1.51
CA ILE A 86 -2.04 3.23 -0.63
C ILE A 86 -2.45 3.55 0.81
N ALA A 87 -3.44 4.43 0.99
CA ALA A 87 -3.89 4.86 2.31
C ALA A 87 -4.59 3.75 3.12
N VAL A 88 -5.22 2.79 2.44
CA VAL A 88 -6.10 1.80 3.10
C VAL A 88 -5.57 0.37 3.02
N ASN A 89 -4.58 0.10 2.17
CA ASN A 89 -4.14 -1.25 1.90
C ASN A 89 -3.01 -1.66 2.86
N VAL A 90 -3.17 -2.85 3.44
CA VAL A 90 -2.26 -3.40 4.47
C VAL A 90 -1.17 -4.29 3.89
N VAL A 91 -1.01 -4.30 2.56
CA VAL A 91 0.06 -5.04 1.86
C VAL A 91 1.06 -4.05 1.27
N PRO A 92 2.36 -4.40 1.20
CA PRO A 92 3.32 -3.57 0.51
C PRO A 92 2.95 -3.40 -0.97
N ILE A 93 3.04 -2.16 -1.45
CA ILE A 93 2.80 -1.81 -2.85
C ILE A 93 4.08 -1.22 -3.44
N GLU A 94 4.50 -1.78 -4.56
CA GLU A 94 5.57 -1.29 -5.42
C GLU A 94 4.98 -0.73 -6.72
N PHE A 95 5.71 0.19 -7.35
CA PHE A 95 5.23 0.88 -8.55
C PHE A 95 6.15 0.66 -9.76
N ILE A 96 5.56 0.47 -10.93
CA ILE A 96 6.19 0.36 -12.26
C ILE A 96 5.59 1.49 -13.12
N PRO A 97 6.14 2.72 -13.08
CA PRO A 97 5.46 3.88 -13.66
C PRO A 97 5.29 3.73 -15.18
N THR A 98 4.13 4.13 -15.70
CA THR A 98 3.88 4.27 -17.14
C THR A 98 4.73 5.37 -17.76
N ARG A 99 5.07 5.22 -19.06
CA ARG A 99 5.97 6.13 -19.79
C ARG A 99 5.46 7.58 -19.77
N ARG A 100 4.15 7.77 -19.82
CA ARG A 100 3.51 9.10 -19.79
C ARG A 100 3.86 9.94 -18.55
N HIS A 101 4.25 9.31 -17.45
CA HIS A 101 4.64 9.99 -16.21
C HIS A 101 6.13 10.31 -16.12
N LEU A 102 6.92 9.92 -17.12
CA LEU A 102 8.37 10.05 -17.13
C LEU A 102 8.85 10.82 -18.36
N PRO A 103 9.81 11.75 -18.23
CA PRO A 103 10.36 12.51 -19.34
C PRO A 103 11.42 11.70 -20.11
N PHE A 104 11.14 10.45 -20.46
CA PHE A 104 12.10 9.54 -21.10
C PHE A 104 11.78 9.32 -22.58
N ALA A 105 12.83 9.18 -23.40
CA ALA A 105 12.69 8.59 -24.72
C ALA A 105 12.28 7.11 -24.60
N ALA A 106 11.66 6.53 -25.65
CA ALA A 106 11.16 5.15 -25.62
C ALA A 106 12.27 4.13 -25.28
N SER A 107 13.46 4.26 -25.86
CA SER A 107 14.61 3.38 -25.58
C SER A 107 15.13 3.50 -24.14
N GLU A 108 15.11 4.72 -23.58
CA GLU A 108 15.50 4.97 -22.19
C GLU A 108 14.47 4.39 -21.22
N TYR A 109 13.19 4.54 -21.54
CA TYR A 109 12.09 3.97 -20.78
C TYR A 109 12.16 2.44 -20.74
N GLU A 110 12.39 1.76 -21.87
CA GLU A 110 12.53 0.30 -21.89
C GLU A 110 13.64 -0.18 -20.97
N ARG A 111 14.83 0.43 -21.07
CA ARG A 111 15.96 0.09 -20.21
C ARG A 111 15.65 0.33 -18.74
N TYR A 112 15.05 1.48 -18.43
CA TYR A 112 14.67 1.84 -17.07
C TYR A 112 13.67 0.83 -16.48
N ILE A 113 12.59 0.53 -17.21
CA ILE A 113 11.49 -0.27 -16.69
C ILE A 113 11.91 -1.73 -16.50
N ARG A 114 12.72 -2.28 -17.41
CA ARG A 114 13.32 -3.62 -17.25
C ARG A 114 14.26 -3.68 -16.05
N ARG A 115 15.08 -2.64 -15.83
CA ARG A 115 15.95 -2.57 -14.65
C ARG A 115 15.14 -2.48 -13.36
N ARG A 116 14.09 -1.66 -13.33
CA ARG A 116 13.21 -1.50 -12.17
C ARG A 116 12.48 -2.78 -11.82
N TRP A 117 11.93 -3.47 -12.83
CA TRP A 117 11.30 -4.77 -12.63
C TRP A 117 12.27 -5.80 -12.04
N SER A 118 13.46 -5.92 -12.61
CA SER A 118 14.52 -6.79 -12.08
C SER A 118 14.87 -6.47 -10.63
N LEU A 119 14.97 -5.18 -10.27
CA LEU A 119 15.25 -4.77 -8.89
C LEU A 119 14.10 -5.13 -7.93
N ILE A 120 12.85 -5.00 -8.36
CA ILE A 120 11.68 -5.40 -7.55
C ILE A 120 11.71 -6.91 -7.32
N LEU A 121 11.92 -7.71 -8.38
CA LEU A 121 12.02 -9.17 -8.27
C LEU A 121 13.16 -9.59 -7.33
N MET A 122 14.33 -8.93 -7.41
CA MET A 122 15.46 -9.20 -6.53
C MET A 122 15.22 -8.77 -5.08
N LYS A 123 14.66 -7.57 -4.87
CA LYS A 123 14.37 -7.01 -3.53
C LYS A 123 13.49 -7.96 -2.74
N TRP A 124 12.45 -8.46 -3.40
CA TRP A 124 11.42 -9.24 -2.74
C TRP A 124 11.61 -10.75 -2.88
N ASN A 125 12.44 -11.25 -3.80
CA ASN A 125 12.73 -12.69 -3.94
C ASN A 125 11.45 -13.56 -3.93
N PHE A 126 10.54 -13.27 -4.87
CA PHE A 126 9.22 -13.92 -4.94
C PHE A 126 9.32 -15.42 -5.22
N SER A 127 8.53 -16.21 -4.51
CA SER A 127 8.39 -17.65 -4.77
C SER A 127 7.37 -17.95 -5.87
N LYS A 128 6.44 -17.02 -6.11
CA LYS A 128 5.40 -17.14 -7.13
C LYS A 128 4.89 -15.79 -7.62
N GLN A 129 4.20 -15.81 -8.76
CA GLN A 129 3.60 -14.65 -9.38
C GLN A 129 2.14 -14.91 -9.75
N ILE A 130 1.29 -13.91 -9.48
CA ILE A 130 -0.12 -13.83 -9.84
C ILE A 130 -0.26 -12.59 -10.73
N GLU A 131 -0.65 -12.79 -11.99
CA GLU A 131 -0.86 -11.73 -12.97
C GLU A 131 -2.36 -11.48 -13.12
N LEU A 132 -2.82 -10.28 -12.76
CA LEU A 132 -4.24 -9.91 -12.79
C LEU A 132 -4.59 -9.00 -13.99
N GLY A 133 -3.59 -8.41 -14.63
CA GLY A 133 -3.72 -7.50 -15.76
C GLY A 133 -2.83 -7.95 -16.92
N LYS A 134 -2.04 -7.02 -17.49
CA LYS A 134 -1.03 -7.36 -18.49
C LYS A 134 0.15 -8.09 -17.84
N SER A 135 0.76 -9.02 -18.59
CA SER A 135 2.10 -9.50 -18.27
C SER A 135 3.09 -8.33 -18.31
N PHE A 136 4.26 -8.50 -17.70
CA PHE A 136 5.29 -7.45 -17.74
C PHE A 136 5.72 -7.11 -19.18
N ASP A 137 5.92 -8.12 -20.03
CA ASP A 137 6.38 -7.89 -21.40
C ASP A 137 5.28 -7.23 -22.26
N ASP A 138 4.01 -7.63 -22.10
CA ASP A 138 2.90 -6.97 -22.79
C ASP A 138 2.74 -5.51 -22.35
N PHE A 139 2.94 -5.23 -21.06
CA PHE A 139 2.99 -3.87 -20.54
C PHE A 139 4.12 -3.07 -21.17
N VAL A 140 5.34 -3.61 -21.27
CA VAL A 140 6.46 -2.91 -21.91
C VAL A 140 6.15 -2.60 -23.38
N ILE A 141 5.64 -3.57 -24.13
CA ILE A 141 5.26 -3.40 -25.55
C ILE A 141 4.24 -2.28 -25.70
N ASP A 142 3.21 -2.25 -24.84
CA ASP A 142 2.17 -1.23 -24.85
C ASP A 142 2.72 0.19 -24.61
N GLN A 143 3.70 0.33 -23.72
CA GLN A 143 4.28 1.63 -23.35
C GLN A 143 5.27 2.19 -24.38
N LEU A 144 5.75 1.35 -25.31
CA LEU A 144 6.68 1.72 -26.38
C LEU A 144 5.99 2.06 -27.71
N ARG A 145 4.67 1.89 -27.78
CA ARG A 145 3.85 2.39 -28.87
C ARG A 145 3.66 3.91 -28.75
#